data_AF-A0A2J8U9W2-F1
#
_entry.id   AF-A0A2J8U9W2-F1
#
_cell.length_a   1.000
_cell.length_b   1.000
_cell.length_c   1.000
_cell.angle_alpha   90.00
_cell.angle_beta   90.00
_cell.angle_gamma   90.00
#
_symmetry.space_group_name_H-M   'P 1'
#
loop_
_entity.id
_entity.type
_entity.pdbx_description
1 polymer ?
#
loop_
_entity_poly.entity_id
_entity_poly.type
_entity_poly.pdbx_seq_one_letter_code
_entity_poly.pdbx_strand_id
1 'polypeptide(L)' 'MQRWSKGRLESLTSTPITWGQIKKTKQEAEKMLERQGQAKTLDSMCLAMLAVVSCESVRLGGPPTGN' A
#
# COMPACT_ATOMS: atom_id res chain seq x y z
N MET A 1 34.35 -9.27 -1.33
CA MET A 1 32.90 -9.06 -1.45
C MET A 1 32.47 -7.96 -0.48
N GLN A 2 31.97 -6.85 -1.00
CA GLN A 2 31.82 -5.61 -0.25
C GLN A 2 30.68 -5.65 0.77
N ARG A 3 31.03 -5.24 1.99
CA ARG A 3 30.21 -5.08 3.20
C ARG A 3 29.67 -3.65 3.25
N TRP A 4 28.51 -3.40 2.67
CA TRP A 4 27.69 -2.17 2.83
C TRP A 4 26.23 -2.66 2.69
N SER A 5 25.37 -2.70 3.70
CA SER A 5 24.77 -1.55 4.37
C SER A 5 24.09 -2.03 5.66
N LYS A 6 24.76 -1.80 6.79
CA LYS A 6 24.23 -2.04 8.13
C LYS A 6 23.79 -0.67 8.65
N GLY A 7 22.48 -0.38 8.67
CA GLY A 7 21.98 0.85 9.30
C GLY A 7 20.76 1.57 8.70
N ARG A 8 19.92 0.94 7.85
CA ARG A 8 18.65 1.58 7.42
C ARG A 8 17.54 0.62 6.98
N LEU A 9 17.56 -0.62 7.46
CA LEU A 9 16.60 -1.65 7.05
C LEU A 9 15.86 -2.25 8.25
N GLU A 10 15.53 -1.43 9.24
CA GLU A 10 14.61 -1.85 10.30
C GLU A 10 13.19 -1.45 9.89
N SER A 11 12.35 -2.47 9.71
CA SER A 11 10.89 -2.46 9.47
C SER A 11 10.34 -2.26 8.05
N LEU A 12 11.00 -2.77 7.01
CA LEU A 12 10.28 -3.35 5.87
C LEU A 12 10.35 -4.87 5.97
N THR A 13 9.81 -5.45 7.04
CA THR A 13 9.25 -6.80 6.93
C THR A 13 8.05 -6.66 6.00
N SER A 14 8.31 -6.54 4.70
CA SER A 14 7.30 -6.59 3.66
C SER A 14 6.74 -7.99 3.77
N THR A 15 5.61 -8.11 4.47
CA THR A 15 4.74 -9.25 4.28
C THR A 15 4.57 -9.37 2.77
N PRO A 16 4.94 -10.51 2.17
CA PRO A 16 4.89 -10.65 0.72
C PRO A 16 3.45 -10.33 0.30
N ILE A 17 3.31 -9.31 -0.55
CA ILE A 17 1.98 -8.90 -1.03
C ILE A 17 1.38 -10.12 -1.72
N THR A 18 0.32 -10.66 -1.12
CA THR A 18 -0.33 -11.85 -1.65
C THR A 18 -1.16 -11.50 -2.88
N TRP A 19 -1.31 -12.44 -3.81
CA TRP A 19 -2.22 -12.28 -4.94
C TRP A 19 -3.67 -11.97 -4.50
N GLY A 20 -4.07 -12.48 -3.33
CA GLY A 20 -5.34 -12.14 -2.70
C GLY A 20 -5.48 -10.65 -2.36
N GLN A 21 -4.44 -10.06 -1.77
CA GLN A 21 -4.40 -8.62 -1.46
C GLN A 21 -4.44 -7.78 -2.74
N ILE A 22 -3.68 -8.14 -3.77
CA ILE A 22 -3.69 -7.42 -5.07
C ILE A 22 -5.10 -7.40 -5.67
N LYS A 23 -5.77 -8.56 -5.70
CA LYS A 23 -7.14 -8.65 -6.22
C LYS A 23 -8.13 -7.81 -5.41
N LYS A 24 -8.02 -7.81 -4.08
CA LYS A 24 -8.87 -7.01 -3.20
C LYS A 24 -8.63 -5.52 -3.42
N THR A 25 -7.38 -5.09 -3.42
CA THR A 25 -6.97 -3.70 -3.64
C THR A 25 -7.42 -3.19 -5.00
N LYS A 26 -7.30 -4.00 -6.06
CA LYS A 26 -7.84 -3.69 -7.38
C LYS A 26 -9.35 -3.45 -7.33
N GLN A 27 -10.11 -4.36 -6.71
CA GLN A 27 -11.56 -4.24 -6.64
C GLN A 27 -12.02 -3.01 -5.83
N GLU A 28 -11.33 -2.68 -4.75
CA GLU A 28 -11.60 -1.46 -3.97
C GLU A 28 -11.26 -0.20 -4.76
N ALA A 29 -10.15 -0.20 -5.51
CA ALA A 29 -9.80 0.87 -6.44
C ALA A 29 -10.87 1.06 -7.53
N GLU A 30 -11.37 -0.01 -8.13
CA GLU A 30 -12.45 0.04 -9.13
C GLU A 30 -13.73 0.67 -8.56
N LYS A 31 -14.16 0.23 -7.37
CA LYS A 31 -15.32 0.82 -6.68
C LYS A 31 -15.10 2.30 -6.33
N MET A 32 -13.88 2.68 -5.94
CA MET A 32 -13.54 4.07 -5.66
C MET A 32 -13.66 4.94 -6.90
N LEU A 33 -13.18 4.46 -8.06
CA LEU A 33 -13.30 5.17 -9.33
C LEU A 33 -14.75 5.28 -9.78
N GLU A 34 -15.55 4.22 -9.61
CA GLU A 34 -16.98 4.25 -9.92
C GLU A 34 -17.74 5.26 -9.05
N ARG A 35 -17.45 5.33 -7.75
CA ARG A 35 -18.05 6.30 -6.83
C ARG A 35 -17.66 7.75 -7.14
N GLN A 36 -16.43 7.96 -7.60
CA GLN A 36 -15.95 9.29 -8.00
C GLN A 36 -16.40 9.69 -9.40
N GLY A 37 -17.06 8.80 -10.15
CA GLY A 37 -17.40 9.02 -11.56
C GLY A 37 -16.15 9.18 -12.44
N GLN A 38 -15.00 8.66 -12.00
CA GLN A 38 -13.72 8.88 -12.66
C GLN A 38 -13.47 7.80 -13.73
N ALA A 39 -12.89 8.20 -14.85
CA ALA A 39 -12.53 7.26 -15.90
C ALA A 39 -11.51 6.23 -15.38
N LYS A 40 -11.76 4.94 -15.66
CA LYS A 40 -10.88 3.80 -15.32
C LYS A 40 -9.67 3.75 -16.25
N THR A 41 -8.82 4.78 -16.21
CA THR A 41 -7.54 4.81 -16.91
C THR A 41 -6.47 4.09 -16.10
N LEU A 42 -5.35 3.73 -16.73
CA LEU A 42 -4.25 3.05 -16.05
C LEU A 42 -3.70 3.89 -14.88
N ASP A 43 -3.55 5.20 -15.10
CA ASP A 43 -3.11 6.17 -14.09
C ASP A 43 -4.05 6.20 -12.88
N SER A 44 -5.35 6.34 -13.10
CA SER A 44 -6.31 6.43 -12.00
C SER A 44 -6.42 5.13 -11.22
N MET A 45 -6.34 3.99 -11.91
CA MET A 45 -6.31 2.68 -11.28
C MET A 45 -5.06 2.48 -10.42
N CYS A 46 -3.89 2.87 -10.92
CA CYS A 46 -2.64 2.82 -10.17
C CYS A 46 -2.67 3.73 -8.94
N LEU A 47 -3.13 4.97 -9.09
CA LEU A 47 -3.25 5.92 -7.97
C LEU A 47 -4.24 5.43 -6.91
N ALA A 48 -5.37 4.87 -7.32
CA ALA A 48 -6.36 4.32 -6.38
C ALA A 48 -5.81 3.09 -5.63
N MET A 49 -5.11 2.18 -6.31
CA MET A 49 -4.46 1.04 -5.65
C MET A 49 -3.38 1.50 -4.67
N LEU A 50 -2.56 2.49 -5.05
CA LEU A 50 -1.54 3.07 -4.17
C LEU A 50 -2.17 3.74 -2.94
N ALA A 51 -3.28 4.46 -3.10
CA ALA A 51 -4.01 5.08 -2.00
C ALA A 51 -4.55 4.04 -1.01
N VAL A 52 -5.11 2.92 -1.52
CA VAL A 52 -5.60 1.82 -0.68
C VAL A 52 -4.45 1.16 0.10
N VAL A 53 -3.33 0.84 -0.54
CA VAL A 53 -2.17 0.24 0.15
C VAL A 53 -1.55 1.21 1.16
N SER A 54 -1.48 2.49 0.81
CA SER A 54 -0.94 3.53 1.71
C SER A 54 -1.83 3.71 2.94
N CYS A 55 -3.16 3.69 2.78
CA CYS A 55 -4.08 3.78 3.91
C CYS A 55 -3.94 2.59 4.87
N GLU A 56 -3.83 1.37 4.34
CA GLU A 56 -3.58 0.17 5.15
C GLU A 56 -2.23 0.24 5.87
N SER A 57 -1.20 0.80 5.22
CA SER A 57 0.15 0.94 5.80
C SER A 57 0.19 2.00 6.90
N VAL A 58 -0.54 3.12 6.74
CA VAL A 58 -0.66 4.19 7.75
C VAL A 58 -1.39 3.67 9.01
N ARG A 59 -2.38 2.78 8.85
CA ARG A 59 -3.13 2.19 9.97
C ARG A 59 -2.28 1.27 10.86
N LEU A 60 -1.21 0.69 10.33
CA LEU A 60 -0.26 -0.12 11.10
C LEU A 60 0.82 0.71 11.83
N GLY A 61 0.88 2.02 11.58
CA GLY A 61 1.78 2.98 12.23
C GLY A 61 1.09 3.83 13.29
N GLY A 62 0.34 3.21 14.22
CA GLY A 62 -0.20 3.93 15.37
C GLY A 62 0.93 4.52 16.26
N PRO A 63 0.73 5.69 16.89
CA PRO A 63 1.74 6.29 17.75
C PRO A 63 2.03 5.38 18.96
N PRO A 64 3.29 5.23 19.38
CA PRO A 64 3.59 4.57 20.65
C PRO A 64 3.02 5.44 21.77
N THR A 65 1.92 5.00 22.38
CA THR A 65 1.55 5.43 23.73
C THR A 65 2.68 4.99 24.66
N GLY A 66 3.59 5.92 24.94
CA GLY A 66 4.57 5.79 26.00
C GLY A 66 3.87 5.80 27.35
N ASN A 67 4.12 4.76 28.13
CA ASN A 67 4.15 4.79 29.59
C ASN A 67 5.36 3.98 30.03
#